data_AF-A0A9D7C8R2-F1
#
_entry.id   AF-A0A9D7C8R2-F1
#
_cell.length_a   1.000
_cell.length_b   1.000
_cell.length_c   1.000
_cell.angle_alpha   90.00
_cell.angle_beta   90.00
_cell.angle_gamma   90.00
#
_symmetry.space_group_name_H-M   'P 1'
#
loop_
_entity.id
_entity.type
_entity.pdbx_description
1 polymer ?
#
loop_
_entity_poly.entity_id
_entity_poly.type
_entity_poly.pdbx_seq_one_letter_code
_entity_poly.pdbx_strand_id
1 'polypeptide(L)'
;MGRVVIEWLQDGRRFRLLEEFAFVDASGEVWRVSKGTEVEGSCFPSQFTRFLGHPFSGPQRRAAVVYEVSCQKRERGWREVQRMFHEAVLLDGVTPVEAKVMYFALFNFGRRWGTTPSRAISTDNDFLRGARYIRMHSDITLSAIERLSPAALRQQ
;
A
#
# COMPACT_ATOMS: atom_id res chain seq x y z
N MET A 1 -0.46 16.43 -1.25
CA MET A 1 0.08 15.80 -2.49
C MET A 1 -0.24 16.67 -3.70
N GLY A 2 0.57 16.56 -4.76
CA GLY A 2 0.26 17.18 -6.06
C GLY A 2 -0.93 16.54 -6.79
N ARG A 3 -1.25 17.07 -7.97
CA ARG A 3 -2.23 16.47 -8.89
C ARG A 3 -1.59 15.32 -9.65
N VAL A 4 -2.38 14.29 -9.96
CA VAL A 4 -1.99 13.23 -10.90
C VAL A 4 -2.77 13.44 -12.20
N VAL A 5 -2.07 13.57 -13.32
CA VAL A 5 -2.64 13.73 -14.66
C VAL A 5 -2.25 12.51 -15.49
N ILE A 6 -3.24 11.80 -16.04
CA ILE A 6 -3.03 10.51 -16.70
C ILE A 6 -3.69 10.43 -18.07
N GLU A 7 -3.18 9.52 -18.89
CA GLU A 7 -3.80 9.01 -20.11
C GLU A 7 -3.99 7.49 -19.96
N TRP A 8 -5.21 7.00 -20.17
CA TRP A 8 -5.47 5.55 -20.20
C TRP A 8 -4.91 4.94 -21.49
N LEU A 9 -4.20 3.82 -21.36
CA LEU A 9 -3.69 3.07 -22.51
C LEU A 9 -4.79 2.16 -23.08
N GLN A 10 -4.63 1.77 -24.35
CA GLN A 10 -5.65 1.00 -25.09
C GLN A 10 -5.90 -0.41 -24.54
N ASP A 11 -5.08 -0.89 -23.61
CA ASP A 11 -5.25 -2.21 -22.97
C ASP A 11 -6.30 -2.23 -21.85
N GLY A 12 -6.91 -1.08 -21.52
CA GLY A 12 -8.01 -0.98 -20.56
C GLY A 12 -7.61 -1.16 -19.09
N ARG A 13 -6.31 -1.25 -18.79
CA ARG A 13 -5.83 -1.46 -17.42
C ARG A 13 -4.71 -0.50 -17.03
N ARG A 14 -3.79 -0.24 -17.93
CA ARG A 14 -2.64 0.63 -17.68
C ARG A 14 -2.99 2.08 -17.99
N PHE A 15 -2.28 2.97 -17.32
CA PHE A 15 -2.28 4.39 -17.65
C PHE A 15 -0.86 4.95 -17.61
N ARG A 16 -0.65 6.05 -18.32
CA ARG A 16 0.62 6.79 -18.37
C ARG A 16 0.47 8.13 -17.67
N LEU A 17 1.47 8.55 -16.90
CA LEU A 17 1.51 9.90 -16.34
C LEU A 17 1.86 10.94 -17.42
N LEU A 18 1.07 12.00 -17.51
CA LEU A 18 1.30 13.12 -18.43
C LEU A 18 2.18 14.23 -17.83
N GLU A 19 2.29 14.25 -16.51
CA GLU A 19 3.09 15.20 -15.72
C GLU A 19 3.93 14.44 -14.70
N GLU A 20 5.01 15.06 -14.20
CA GLU A 20 5.73 14.51 -13.05
C GLU A 20 4.83 14.57 -11.80
N PHE A 21 4.90 13.54 -10.97
CA PHE A 21 4.20 13.46 -9.71
C PHE A 21 5.16 13.05 -8.59
N ALA A 22 5.03 13.64 -7.42
CA ALA A 22 5.86 13.30 -6.28
C ALA A 22 5.10 13.34 -4.96
N PHE A 23 5.54 12.51 -4.02
CA PHE A 23 5.21 12.56 -2.61
C PHE A 23 6.47 12.86 -1.80
N VAL A 24 6.36 13.70 -0.78
CA VAL A 24 7.43 13.95 0.19
C VAL A 24 6.96 13.34 1.50
N ASP A 25 7.72 12.39 2.03
CA ASP A 25 7.37 11.71 3.28
C ASP A 25 7.75 12.53 4.52
N ALA A 26 7.40 12.03 5.71
CA ALA A 26 7.65 12.73 6.96
C ALA A 26 9.15 12.95 7.28
N SER A 27 10.04 12.19 6.64
CA SER A 27 11.49 12.35 6.78
C SER A 27 12.10 13.36 5.81
N GLY A 28 11.29 13.91 4.88
CA GLY A 28 11.73 14.83 3.83
C GLY A 28 12.20 14.13 2.55
N GLU A 29 12.09 12.81 2.49
CA GLU A 29 12.47 12.03 1.30
C GLU A 29 11.44 12.20 0.18
N VAL A 30 11.93 12.34 -1.06
CA VAL A 30 11.09 12.62 -2.22
C VAL A 30 10.91 11.36 -3.08
N TRP A 31 9.67 10.90 -3.16
CA TRP A 31 9.24 9.74 -3.93
C TRP A 31 8.67 10.20 -5.27
N ARG A 32 9.52 10.19 -6.30
CA ARG A 32 9.19 10.75 -7.63
C ARG A 32 8.69 9.69 -8.61
N VAL A 33 7.69 10.08 -9.38
CA VAL A 33 7.20 9.38 -10.56
C VAL A 33 7.32 10.32 -11.76
N SER A 34 8.25 9.98 -12.66
CA SER A 34 8.54 10.79 -13.84
C SER A 34 7.37 10.81 -14.81
N LYS A 35 7.24 11.92 -15.56
CA LYS A 35 6.37 11.98 -16.75
C LYS A 35 6.66 10.81 -17.68
N GLY A 36 5.62 10.23 -18.26
CA GLY A 36 5.72 9.10 -19.19
C GLY A 36 5.76 7.73 -18.51
N THR A 37 5.83 7.67 -17.17
CA THR A 37 5.78 6.39 -16.44
C THR A 37 4.42 5.71 -16.66
N GLU A 38 4.44 4.43 -17.05
CA GLU A 38 3.26 3.58 -17.15
C GLU A 38 3.01 2.85 -15.83
N VAL A 39 1.73 2.74 -15.45
CA VAL A 39 1.29 2.20 -14.16
C VAL A 39 0.20 1.16 -14.40
N GLU A 40 0.33 -0.01 -13.76
CA GLU A 40 -0.59 -1.16 -13.94
C GLU A 40 -1.29 -1.62 -12.65
N GLY A 41 -0.69 -1.39 -11.48
CA GLY A 41 -1.20 -1.87 -10.19
C GLY A 41 -0.79 -3.32 -9.84
N SER A 42 0.28 -3.81 -10.45
CA SER A 42 0.83 -5.16 -10.27
C SER A 42 1.44 -5.41 -8.88
N CYS A 43 1.77 -4.36 -8.12
CA CYS A 43 2.35 -4.46 -6.79
C CYS A 43 1.33 -4.61 -5.66
N PHE A 44 0.04 -4.49 -5.96
CA PHE A 44 -1.02 -4.70 -4.98
C PHE A 44 -1.41 -6.18 -4.90
N PRO A 45 -1.41 -6.79 -3.70
CA PRO A 45 -1.82 -8.18 -3.54
C PRO A 45 -3.33 -8.36 -3.75
N SER A 46 -3.76 -9.57 -4.06
CA SER A 46 -5.18 -9.89 -4.30
C SER A 46 -6.07 -9.59 -3.10
N GLN A 47 -5.58 -9.73 -1.87
CA GLN A 47 -6.31 -9.37 -0.65
C GLN A 47 -6.61 -7.87 -0.59
N PHE A 48 -5.68 -7.03 -1.03
CA PHE A 48 -5.90 -5.58 -1.09
C PHE A 48 -7.05 -5.28 -2.04
N THR A 49 -6.98 -5.76 -3.29
CA THR A 49 -8.01 -5.47 -4.30
C THR A 49 -9.37 -6.06 -3.93
N ARG A 50 -9.39 -7.29 -3.40
CA ARG A 50 -10.61 -8.01 -3.02
C ARG A 50 -11.38 -7.34 -1.89
N PHE A 51 -10.69 -6.82 -0.87
CA PHE A 51 -11.35 -6.35 0.35
C PHE A 51 -11.32 -4.83 0.54
N LEU A 52 -10.38 -4.13 -0.09
CA LEU A 52 -10.19 -2.67 0.05
C LEU A 52 -10.52 -1.92 -1.25
N GLY A 53 -10.85 -2.65 -2.31
CA GLY A 53 -11.19 -2.10 -3.62
C GLY A 53 -9.97 -1.84 -4.49
N HIS A 54 -10.22 -1.32 -5.69
CA HIS A 54 -9.18 -1.06 -6.67
C HIS A 54 -8.19 0.01 -6.15
N PRO A 55 -6.86 -0.19 -6.30
CA PRO A 55 -5.87 0.73 -5.73
C PRO A 55 -5.94 2.13 -6.34
N PHE A 56 -6.37 2.23 -7.60
CA PHE A 56 -6.50 3.51 -8.31
C PHE A 56 -7.90 4.12 -8.23
N SER A 57 -8.75 3.66 -7.30
CA SER A 57 -10.04 4.30 -6.98
C SER A 57 -10.04 4.85 -5.54
N GLY A 58 -10.97 5.74 -5.23
CA GLY A 58 -11.11 6.29 -3.88
C GLY A 58 -9.98 7.24 -3.46
N PRO A 59 -9.88 7.57 -2.16
CA PRO A 59 -8.89 8.51 -1.64
C PRO A 59 -7.44 8.06 -1.85
N GLN A 60 -7.13 6.77 -1.75
CA GLN A 60 -5.79 6.20 -1.87
C GLN A 60 -5.17 6.29 -3.28
N ARG A 61 -5.93 6.69 -4.30
CA ARG A 61 -5.53 6.57 -5.70
C ARG A 61 -4.23 7.28 -6.06
N ARG A 62 -3.90 8.41 -5.42
CA ARG A 62 -2.63 9.12 -5.70
C ARG A 62 -1.46 8.44 -4.99
N ALA A 63 -1.61 8.12 -3.72
CA ALA A 63 -0.64 7.28 -2.99
C ALA A 63 -0.31 5.98 -3.73
N ALA A 64 -1.32 5.35 -4.35
CA ALA A 64 -1.14 4.11 -5.09
C ALA A 64 -0.22 4.24 -6.31
N VAL A 65 -0.19 5.40 -6.97
CA VAL A 65 0.71 5.67 -8.11
C VAL A 65 2.17 5.62 -7.65
N VAL A 66 2.50 6.34 -6.58
CA VAL A 66 3.88 6.37 -6.06
C VAL A 66 4.29 5.00 -5.53
N TYR A 67 3.39 4.30 -4.83
CA TYR A 67 3.66 2.96 -4.33
C TYR A 67 3.92 1.95 -5.44
N GLU A 68 3.06 1.89 -6.48
CA GLU A 68 3.24 0.96 -7.60
C GLU A 68 4.62 1.15 -8.23
N VAL A 69 4.97 2.40 -8.57
CA VAL A 69 6.23 2.71 -9.24
C VAL A 69 7.44 2.41 -8.34
N SER A 70 7.38 2.79 -7.06
CA SER A 70 8.46 2.51 -6.10
C SER A 70 8.67 1.01 -5.87
N CYS A 71 7.57 0.25 -5.78
CA CYS A 71 7.61 -1.20 -5.65
C CYS A 71 8.12 -1.90 -6.91
N GLN A 72 7.84 -1.37 -8.10
CA GLN A 72 8.39 -1.91 -9.34
C GLN A 72 9.90 -1.64 -9.46
N LYS A 73 10.35 -0.43 -9.13
CA LYS A 73 11.76 -0.03 -9.19
C LYS A 73 12.64 -0.77 -8.18
N ARG A 74 12.13 -1.04 -6.98
CA ARG A 74 12.85 -1.74 -5.89
C ARG A 74 14.18 -1.09 -5.49
N GLU A 75 14.33 0.21 -5.74
CA GLU A 75 15.51 0.99 -5.36
C GLU A 75 15.63 1.15 -3.84
N ARG A 76 14.49 1.09 -3.12
CA ARG A 76 14.41 1.18 -1.67
C ARG A 76 13.91 -0.11 -1.05
N GLY A 77 14.04 -0.26 0.27
CA GLY A 77 13.59 -1.45 0.97
C GLY A 77 12.05 -1.62 0.91
N TRP A 78 11.56 -2.85 0.74
CA TRP A 78 10.11 -3.10 0.63
C TRP A 78 9.31 -2.58 1.83
N ARG A 79 9.87 -2.66 3.05
CA ARG A 79 9.22 -2.11 4.26
C ARG A 79 9.10 -0.59 4.20
N GLU A 80 10.13 0.07 3.69
CA GLU A 80 10.16 1.52 3.52
C GLU A 80 9.10 1.95 2.49
N VAL A 81 9.04 1.29 1.34
CA VAL A 81 8.02 1.55 0.30
C VAL A 81 6.60 1.38 0.84
N GLN A 82 6.36 0.35 1.66
CA GLN A 82 5.03 0.11 2.26
C GLN A 82 4.68 1.12 3.35
N ARG A 83 5.66 1.57 4.15
CA ARG A 83 5.46 2.64 5.14
C ARG A 83 5.21 3.98 4.47
N MET A 84 5.92 4.28 3.37
CA MET A 84 5.64 5.44 2.52
C MET A 84 4.19 5.42 2.04
N PHE A 85 3.68 4.28 1.56
CA PHE A 85 2.27 4.19 1.15
C PHE A 85 1.31 4.50 2.31
N HIS A 86 1.58 4.02 3.52
CA HIS A 86 0.78 4.34 4.71
C HIS A 86 0.75 5.85 4.99
N GLU A 87 1.91 6.52 4.97
CA GLU A 87 1.98 7.99 5.14
C GLU A 87 1.25 8.74 4.03
N ALA A 88 1.43 8.27 2.80
CA ALA A 88 0.82 8.83 1.60
C ALA A 88 -0.72 8.79 1.66
N VAL A 89 -1.31 7.66 2.05
CA VAL A 89 -2.79 7.55 2.12
C VAL A 89 -3.39 8.41 3.23
N LEU A 90 -2.68 8.62 4.35
CA LEU A 90 -3.11 9.54 5.40
C LEU A 90 -3.20 10.98 4.89
N LEU A 91 -2.19 11.42 4.13
CA LEU A 91 -2.18 12.74 3.52
C LEU A 91 -3.31 12.92 2.49
N ASP A 92 -3.74 11.84 1.86
CA ASP A 92 -4.86 11.81 0.92
C ASP A 92 -6.24 11.69 1.60
N GLY A 93 -6.29 11.70 2.94
CA GLY A 93 -7.53 11.72 3.73
C GLY A 93 -8.12 10.36 4.05
N VAL A 94 -7.38 9.26 3.85
CA VAL A 94 -7.77 7.95 4.41
C VAL A 94 -7.67 8.02 5.93
N THR A 95 -8.68 7.48 6.62
CA THR A 95 -8.69 7.49 8.09
C THR A 95 -7.50 6.71 8.66
N PRO A 96 -6.98 7.07 9.85
CA PRO A 96 -5.85 6.36 10.44
C PRO A 96 -6.06 4.84 10.59
N VAL A 97 -7.29 4.44 10.88
CA VAL A 97 -7.64 3.02 11.02
C VAL A 97 -7.59 2.30 9.67
N GLU A 98 -8.19 2.86 8.62
CA GLU A 98 -8.17 2.21 7.30
C GLU A 98 -6.78 2.26 6.65
N ALA A 99 -5.98 3.30 6.90
CA ALA A 99 -4.58 3.36 6.49
C ALA A 99 -3.76 2.20 7.11
N LYS A 100 -4.00 1.88 8.40
CA LYS A 100 -3.39 0.73 9.07
C LYS A 100 -3.85 -0.61 8.49
N VAL A 101 -5.13 -0.74 8.12
CA VAL A 101 -5.65 -1.94 7.44
C VAL A 101 -4.99 -2.12 6.05
N MET A 102 -4.87 -1.03 5.29
CA MET A 102 -4.16 -1.02 4.01
C MET A 102 -2.69 -1.44 4.17
N TYR A 103 -2.00 -0.87 5.16
CA TYR A 103 -0.62 -1.24 5.51
C TYR A 103 -0.51 -2.72 5.87
N PHE A 104 -1.44 -3.24 6.69
CA PHE A 104 -1.49 -4.65 7.05
C PHE A 104 -1.63 -5.57 5.83
N ALA A 105 -2.44 -5.18 4.84
CA ALA A 105 -2.56 -5.91 3.58
C ALA A 105 -1.23 -5.96 2.82
N LEU A 106 -0.56 -4.82 2.65
CA LEU A 106 0.71 -4.76 1.93
C LEU A 106 1.83 -5.49 2.68
N PHE A 107 1.90 -5.34 4.00
CA PHE A 107 2.93 -5.97 4.82
C PHE A 107 2.90 -7.49 4.73
N ASN A 108 1.71 -8.08 4.85
CA ASN A 108 1.57 -9.54 4.89
C ASN A 108 1.51 -10.16 3.50
N PHE A 109 0.83 -9.53 2.56
CA PHE A 109 0.51 -10.13 1.26
C PHE A 109 1.27 -9.50 0.08
N GLY A 110 1.75 -8.26 0.25
CA GLY A 110 2.48 -7.52 -0.78
C GLY A 110 3.83 -8.13 -1.15
N ARG A 111 4.37 -7.65 -2.26
CA ARG A 111 5.68 -8.08 -2.78
C ARG A 111 6.79 -7.70 -1.81
N ARG A 112 7.78 -8.57 -1.67
CA ARG A 112 9.01 -8.35 -0.89
C ARG A 112 10.21 -8.64 -1.79
N TRP A 113 11.34 -8.00 -1.51
CA TRP A 113 12.60 -8.22 -2.22
C TRP A 113 13.78 -8.19 -1.23
N GLY A 114 14.89 -8.85 -1.59
CA GLY A 114 15.99 -9.16 -0.67
C GLY A 114 15.71 -10.37 0.22
N THR A 115 16.39 -10.46 1.36
CA THR A 115 16.21 -11.57 2.33
C THR A 115 14.81 -11.52 2.93
N THR A 116 13.98 -12.51 2.57
CA THR A 116 12.55 -12.52 2.89
C THR A 116 12.24 -13.54 3.97
N PRO A 117 11.78 -13.13 5.17
CA PRO A 117 11.28 -14.08 6.17
C PRO A 117 9.95 -14.69 5.71
N SER A 118 9.63 -15.87 6.25
CA SER A 118 8.35 -16.55 6.00
C SER A 118 7.15 -15.69 6.42
N ARG A 119 6.01 -15.89 5.74
CA ARG A 119 4.74 -15.21 6.05
C ARG A 119 3.95 -16.05 7.04
N ALA A 120 3.69 -15.52 8.23
CA ALA A 120 2.79 -16.17 9.20
C ALA A 120 1.32 -15.96 8.82
N ILE A 121 0.95 -14.76 8.38
CA ILE A 121 -0.39 -14.38 7.90
C ILE A 121 -0.40 -14.52 6.38
N SER A 122 -1.27 -15.38 5.85
CA SER A 122 -1.21 -15.74 4.42
C SER A 122 -2.56 -16.08 3.79
N THR A 123 -3.65 -16.20 4.57
CA THR A 123 -4.98 -16.51 4.04
C THR A 123 -5.92 -15.31 4.07
N ASP A 124 -7.00 -15.37 3.29
CA ASP A 124 -8.10 -14.39 3.33
C ASP A 124 -8.75 -14.30 4.71
N ASN A 125 -8.89 -15.43 5.41
CA ASN A 125 -9.43 -15.45 6.75
C ASN A 125 -8.49 -14.76 7.76
N ASP A 126 -7.17 -14.91 7.59
CA ASP A 126 -6.22 -14.13 8.40
C ASP A 126 -6.31 -12.64 8.08
N PHE A 127 -6.52 -12.27 6.81
CA PHE A 127 -6.75 -10.88 6.42
C PHE A 127 -7.97 -10.30 7.13
N LEU A 128 -9.12 -10.99 7.05
CA LEU A 128 -10.37 -10.53 7.66
C LEU A 128 -10.25 -10.39 9.18
N ARG A 129 -9.61 -11.35 9.85
CA ARG A 129 -9.35 -11.30 11.29
C ARG A 129 -8.43 -10.14 11.66
N GLY A 130 -7.34 -9.94 10.91
CA GLY A 130 -6.41 -8.84 11.15
C GLY A 130 -7.03 -7.47 10.91
N ALA A 131 -7.82 -7.31 9.83
CA ALA A 131 -8.54 -6.08 9.55
C ALA A 131 -9.56 -5.76 10.65
N ARG A 132 -10.31 -6.76 11.13
CA ARG A 132 -11.22 -6.60 12.28
C ARG A 132 -10.47 -6.21 13.55
N TYR A 133 -9.38 -6.90 13.85
CA TYR A 133 -8.53 -6.60 15.01
C TYR A 133 -8.07 -5.15 15.01
N ILE A 134 -7.52 -4.66 13.88
CA ILE A 134 -7.02 -3.29 13.74
C ILE A 134 -8.14 -2.26 13.91
N ARG A 135 -9.34 -2.55 13.38
CA ARG A 135 -10.51 -1.67 13.54
C ARG A 135 -11.00 -1.58 14.98
N MET A 136 -10.85 -2.65 15.75
CA MET A 136 -11.18 -2.68 17.18
C MET A 136 -10.09 -2.04 18.07
N HIS A 137 -8.83 -2.08 17.63
CA HIS A 137 -7.67 -1.55 18.35
C HIS A 137 -7.05 -0.40 17.55
N SER A 138 -7.77 0.70 17.41
CA SER A 138 -7.41 1.82 16.53
C SER A 138 -6.08 2.50 16.92
N ASP A 139 -5.62 2.31 18.15
CA ASP A 139 -4.35 2.78 18.71
C ASP A 139 -3.14 1.90 18.34
N ILE A 140 -3.34 0.69 17.78
CA ILE A 140 -2.26 -0.22 17.40
C ILE A 140 -1.21 0.45 16.51
N THR A 141 0.07 0.30 16.85
CA THR A 141 1.18 0.88 16.07
C THR A 141 1.52 0.02 14.86
N LEU A 142 2.16 0.60 13.83
CA LEU A 142 2.64 -0.17 12.68
C LEU A 142 3.59 -1.30 13.11
N SER A 143 4.50 -1.04 14.05
CA SER A 143 5.41 -2.07 14.56
C SER A 143 4.68 -3.20 15.31
N ALA A 144 3.55 -2.93 15.94
CA ALA A 144 2.70 -3.97 16.51
C ALA A 144 1.98 -4.77 15.41
N ILE A 145 1.48 -4.11 14.36
CA ILE A 145 0.91 -4.77 13.17
C ILE A 145 1.93 -5.73 12.53
N GLU A 146 3.20 -5.33 12.41
CA GLU A 146 4.27 -6.16 11.84
C GLU A 146 4.56 -7.44 12.66
N ARG A 147 4.14 -7.48 13.94
CA ARG A 147 4.32 -8.63 14.85
C ARG A 147 3.07 -9.49 15.00
N LEU A 148 1.96 -9.13 14.33
CA LEU A 148 0.74 -9.94 14.39
C LEU A 148 0.99 -11.35 13.84
N SER A 149 0.33 -12.32 14.46
CA SER A 149 0.39 -13.73 14.08
C SER A 149 -1.01 -14.31 14.00
N PRO A 150 -1.23 -15.41 13.24
CA PRO A 150 -2.53 -16.08 13.22
C PRO A 150 -2.99 -16.53 14.62
N ALA A 151 -2.08 -16.87 15.53
CA ALA A 151 -2.41 -17.25 16.90
C ALA A 151 -3.02 -16.07 17.69
N ALA A 152 -2.41 -14.88 17.58
CA ALA A 152 -2.93 -13.67 18.21
C ALA A 152 -4.31 -13.26 17.66
N LEU A 153 -4.57 -13.54 16.37
CA LEU A 153 -5.82 -13.23 15.70
C LEU A 153 -6.94 -14.26 15.93
N ARG A 154 -6.65 -15.42 16.54
CA ARG A 154 -7.63 -16.49 16.81
C ARG A 154 -8.34 -16.38 18.16
N GLN A 155 -7.79 -15.62 19.10
CA GLN A 155 -8.26 -15.54 20.49
C GLN A 155 -9.29 -14.43 20.71
N GLN A 156 -9.94 -13.93 19.65
CA GLN A 156 -10.87 -12.80 19.68
C GLN A 156 -12.17 -13.08 18.94
#